data_AF-A0A946SKS8-F1
#
_entry.id   AF-A0A946SKS8-F1
#
_cell.length_a   1.000
_cell.length_b   1.000
_cell.length_c   1.000
_cell.angle_alpha   90.00
_cell.angle_beta   90.00
_cell.angle_gamma   90.00
#
_symmetry.space_group_name_H-M   'P 1'
#
loop_
_entity.id
_entity.type
_entity.pdbx_description
1 polymer ?
#
loop_
_entity_poly.entity_id
_entity_poly.type
_entity_poly.pdbx_seq_one_letter_code
_entity_poly.pdbx_strand_id
1 'polypeptide(L)'
;MPMRIVALACAIVCAMSARAADRSYAIVGTAQEAFYDAQGEIARTSEGDDFYGQDAQYVGAEPSYTDHGDGSVTDGVTGLMWQQGFAVMGYDAAVEHAAESTLAGYDDWRLPTIQEMYSLILFSGADPSGPDMFDVPDGAEPFIDTDVFDFEYGANGERIIDSQYVTSTVYTGLTMGRDETVFGVNMADGRIKGYPMADPRTGEPKSFSVKLVRGAELYGENDFVDNDDGTVSDIATGLMWTQGDGGAGMDWQEALSWAQQMNDEEYLGYGNWRLPDAKELHSIVDYSRSPQATDSAAIDPVFDISAIEDEGGVEDYPSFWTGTTHVRSDGDAGSAVYICFGEALGFMAFPGAVDATLLDVHGAGAQRADPKAGDPADYPVGHGPQGDVVRMYHYVRLVRDMDVAPEVGSAWDVNGDGTVDIIDLVVVASAFGESGENLAGDANGDGGVTIVDLVLVASHFGEASGAVAAAPRLPRAGDSGIIKEWLTQARRADDGSEAYGAGVAVLERLLSGMPAGATRLLPNYPNPFNPETWVPFELNESAEVTFTIYDALGHVVRRMELGYRAPGVYHATNRAAHWDGRNDHGEEVASGTYFVGLRAGDVRETRRIVVMK
;
A
#
# COMPACT_ATOMS: atom_id res chain seq x y z
N MET A 1 37.64 35.82 2.96
CA MET A 1 36.43 35.46 2.20
C MET A 1 36.18 33.95 2.26
N PRO A 2 35.67 33.41 3.38
CA PRO A 2 34.93 32.14 3.28
C PRO A 2 33.67 32.08 4.18
N MET A 3 33.18 33.22 4.68
CA MET A 3 32.11 33.25 5.70
C MET A 3 30.75 33.72 5.15
N ARG A 4 30.61 33.82 3.82
CA ARG A 4 29.37 34.24 3.14
C ARG A 4 28.73 33.16 2.26
N ILE A 5 29.37 32.01 2.09
CA ILE A 5 28.84 30.90 1.27
C ILE A 5 28.03 29.90 2.13
N VAL A 6 28.39 29.70 3.40
CA VAL A 6 27.67 28.78 4.32
C VAL A 6 26.30 29.32 4.74
N ALA A 7 26.13 30.64 4.88
CA ALA A 7 24.87 31.25 5.27
C ALA A 7 23.81 31.27 4.14
N LEU A 8 24.21 31.05 2.89
CA LEU A 8 23.29 30.97 1.75
C LEU A 8 22.75 29.54 1.55
N ALA A 9 23.53 28.52 1.90
CA ALA A 9 23.11 27.11 1.86
C ALA A 9 22.08 26.78 2.96
N CYS A 10 22.28 27.23 4.22
CA CYS A 10 21.31 27.01 5.30
C CYS A 10 19.97 27.76 5.08
N ALA A 11 19.97 28.89 4.38
CA ALA A 11 18.73 29.64 4.12
C ALA A 11 17.88 29.01 3.00
N ILE A 12 18.48 28.22 2.10
CA ILE A 12 17.78 27.49 1.04
C ILE A 12 17.20 26.17 1.61
N VAL A 13 17.96 25.45 2.43
CA VAL A 13 17.50 24.21 3.10
C VAL A 13 16.34 24.48 4.06
N CYS A 14 16.38 25.57 4.82
CA CYS A 14 15.31 25.94 5.75
C CYS A 14 14.05 26.48 5.05
N ALA A 15 14.17 26.96 3.80
CA ALA A 15 13.02 27.38 2.97
C ALA A 15 12.40 26.22 2.17
N MET A 16 13.13 25.13 1.94
CA MET A 16 12.62 23.89 1.34
C MET A 16 11.86 23.03 2.35
N SER A 17 12.40 22.87 3.56
CA SER A 17 11.80 22.04 4.62
C SER A 17 10.44 22.58 5.14
N ALA A 18 10.25 23.91 5.15
CA ALA A 18 8.95 24.53 5.46
C ALA A 18 7.93 24.50 4.30
N ARG A 19 8.37 24.15 3.08
CA ARG A 19 7.54 24.06 1.86
C ARG A 19 7.12 22.62 1.56
N ALA A 20 7.90 21.64 2.02
CA ALA A 20 7.66 20.20 1.85
C ALA A 20 6.49 19.67 2.70
N ALA A 21 6.30 20.15 3.94
CA ALA A 21 5.25 19.66 4.83
C ALA A 21 3.81 20.04 4.42
N ASP A 22 3.64 20.94 3.44
CA ASP A 22 2.35 21.48 2.99
C ASP A 22 1.88 20.88 1.65
N ARG A 23 2.67 19.96 1.05
CA ARG A 23 2.39 19.37 -0.29
C ARG A 23 2.67 17.87 -0.42
N SER A 24 3.14 17.19 0.63
CA SER A 24 3.43 15.75 0.57
C SER A 24 2.17 14.90 0.61
N TYR A 25 2.14 13.80 -0.14
CA TYR A 25 1.14 12.74 -0.03
C TYR A 25 1.78 11.36 -0.17
N ALA A 26 1.24 10.37 0.55
CA ALA A 26 1.70 8.99 0.48
C ALA A 26 0.96 8.23 -0.64
N ILE A 27 1.69 7.47 -1.45
CA ILE A 27 1.10 6.55 -2.42
C ILE A 27 0.70 5.26 -1.68
N VAL A 28 -0.58 4.89 -1.78
CA VAL A 28 -1.07 3.62 -1.24
C VAL A 28 -0.38 2.46 -1.94
N GLY A 29 0.06 1.44 -1.22
CA GLY A 29 0.64 0.23 -1.79
C GLY A 29 -0.38 -0.57 -2.62
N THR A 30 0.12 -1.48 -3.45
CA THR A 30 -0.71 -2.32 -4.34
C THR A 30 -1.39 -3.50 -3.63
N ALA A 31 -0.94 -3.85 -2.42
CA ALA A 31 -1.30 -5.06 -1.68
C ALA A 31 -0.92 -6.38 -2.39
N GLN A 32 0.02 -6.35 -3.33
CA GLN A 32 0.55 -7.56 -3.94
C GLN A 32 1.66 -8.18 -3.08
N GLU A 33 1.35 -9.27 -2.37
CA GLU A 33 2.31 -9.96 -1.48
C GLU A 33 2.99 -11.18 -2.12
N ALA A 34 2.39 -11.73 -3.18
CA ALA A 34 2.86 -12.95 -3.85
C ALA A 34 3.84 -12.63 -4.98
N PHE A 35 4.71 -13.59 -5.28
CA PHE A 35 5.74 -13.48 -6.31
C PHE A 35 5.31 -14.27 -7.54
N TYR A 36 5.62 -13.76 -8.73
CA TYR A 36 5.17 -14.37 -9.98
C TYR A 36 6.29 -14.45 -11.02
N ASP A 37 6.23 -15.48 -11.87
CA ASP A 37 6.97 -15.55 -13.13
C ASP A 37 6.01 -15.27 -14.32
N ALA A 38 6.39 -15.68 -15.53
CA ALA A 38 5.56 -15.52 -16.74
C ALA A 38 4.48 -16.61 -16.91
N GLN A 39 4.30 -17.51 -15.94
CA GLN A 39 3.31 -18.58 -15.96
C GLN A 39 2.38 -18.56 -14.74
N GLY A 40 2.87 -18.21 -13.56
CA GLY A 40 2.10 -18.30 -12.32
C GLY A 40 2.85 -17.82 -11.09
N GLU A 41 2.30 -18.13 -9.93
CA GLU A 41 2.91 -17.83 -8.63
C GLU A 41 4.16 -18.69 -8.38
N ILE A 42 5.20 -18.06 -7.84
CA ILE A 42 6.48 -18.65 -7.48
C ILE A 42 6.84 -18.35 -6.02
N ALA A 43 7.85 -19.06 -5.51
CA ALA A 43 8.43 -18.71 -4.21
C ALA A 43 9.17 -17.36 -4.28
N ARG A 44 9.26 -16.68 -3.14
CA ARG A 44 10.04 -15.44 -2.99
C ARG A 44 11.44 -15.60 -3.58
N THR A 45 11.81 -14.66 -4.45
CA THR A 45 13.11 -14.60 -5.14
C THR A 45 14.12 -13.80 -4.30
N SER A 46 15.40 -14.07 -4.53
CA SER A 46 16.53 -13.35 -3.92
C SER A 46 17.32 -12.59 -4.99
N GLU A 47 18.15 -11.64 -4.56
CA GLU A 47 19.02 -10.89 -5.47
C GLU A 47 19.86 -11.84 -6.34
N GLY A 48 19.83 -11.61 -7.65
CA GLY A 48 20.46 -12.46 -8.66
C GLY A 48 19.61 -13.62 -9.19
N ASP A 49 18.44 -13.90 -8.60
CA ASP A 49 17.47 -14.84 -9.17
C ASP A 49 16.64 -14.18 -10.29
N ASP A 50 16.14 -15.00 -11.21
CA ASP A 50 15.14 -14.57 -12.19
C ASP A 50 13.89 -14.02 -11.47
N PHE A 51 13.28 -12.97 -12.02
CA PHE A 51 12.09 -12.30 -11.47
C PHE A 51 12.28 -11.67 -10.07
N TYR A 52 13.52 -11.41 -9.65
CA TYR A 52 13.79 -10.57 -8.48
C TYR A 52 13.53 -9.08 -8.75
N GLY A 53 13.03 -8.37 -7.74
CA GLY A 53 12.75 -6.93 -7.83
C GLY A 53 11.37 -6.58 -8.39
N GLN A 54 10.42 -7.52 -8.38
CA GLN A 54 9.00 -7.27 -8.64
C GLN A 54 8.31 -6.59 -7.45
N ASP A 55 7.05 -6.17 -7.62
CA ASP A 55 6.24 -5.41 -6.66
C ASP A 55 6.33 -5.99 -5.22
N ALA A 56 6.01 -7.28 -5.06
CA ALA A 56 6.04 -7.97 -3.76
C ALA A 56 7.41 -7.98 -3.04
N GLN A 57 8.49 -7.56 -3.70
CA GLN A 57 9.80 -7.40 -3.07
C GLN A 57 9.88 -6.13 -2.20
N TYR A 58 9.07 -5.12 -2.49
CA TYR A 58 9.06 -3.82 -1.84
C TYR A 58 7.72 -3.62 -1.12
N VAL A 59 7.78 -3.22 0.15
CA VAL A 59 6.56 -3.02 0.96
C VAL A 59 6.16 -1.55 0.83
N GLY A 60 5.07 -1.30 0.09
CA GLY A 60 4.45 0.02 0.02
C GLY A 60 3.64 0.39 1.27
N ALA A 61 2.96 1.53 1.25
CA ALA A 61 2.09 1.93 2.34
C ALA A 61 0.84 1.06 2.39
N GLU A 62 0.75 0.16 3.37
CA GLU A 62 -0.37 -0.77 3.53
C GLU A 62 -1.74 -0.04 3.52
N PRO A 63 -2.69 -0.45 2.65
CA PRO A 63 -4.04 0.11 2.65
C PRO A 63 -4.65 0.09 4.04
N SER A 64 -5.22 1.21 4.47
CA SER A 64 -5.78 1.35 5.81
C SER A 64 -7.08 2.12 5.75
N TYR A 65 -8.17 1.49 6.16
CA TYR A 65 -9.49 2.13 6.10
C TYR A 65 -10.17 2.12 7.47
N THR A 66 -10.86 3.22 7.78
CA THR A 66 -11.72 3.36 8.97
C THR A 66 -13.14 3.66 8.53
N ASP A 67 -14.03 2.67 8.63
CA ASP A 67 -15.48 2.85 8.48
C ASP A 67 -16.05 3.57 9.71
N HIS A 68 -16.77 4.68 9.48
CA HIS A 68 -17.40 5.49 10.53
C HIS A 68 -18.83 5.03 10.87
N GLY A 69 -19.40 4.09 10.12
CA GLY A 69 -20.74 3.55 10.32
C GLY A 69 -21.87 4.49 9.90
N ASP A 70 -21.55 5.56 9.16
CA ASP A 70 -22.49 6.56 8.64
C ASP A 70 -22.50 6.64 7.10
N GLY A 71 -21.86 5.66 6.45
CA GLY A 71 -21.68 5.58 5.00
C GLY A 71 -20.42 6.32 4.50
N SER A 72 -19.57 6.82 5.39
CA SER A 72 -18.24 7.35 5.06
C SER A 72 -17.10 6.47 5.59
N VAL A 73 -16.00 6.44 4.83
CA VAL A 73 -14.78 5.70 5.14
C VAL A 73 -13.59 6.64 5.04
N THR A 74 -12.73 6.70 6.05
CA THR A 74 -11.45 7.42 5.95
C THR A 74 -10.34 6.46 5.53
N ASP A 75 -9.60 6.86 4.50
CA ASP A 75 -8.34 6.26 4.11
C ASP A 75 -7.20 6.82 5.00
N GLY A 76 -6.56 5.94 5.76
CA GLY A 76 -5.49 6.26 6.70
C GLY A 76 -4.13 6.51 6.07
N VAL A 77 -3.95 6.20 4.78
CA VAL A 77 -2.73 6.48 4.03
C VAL A 77 -2.84 7.84 3.35
N THR A 78 -3.92 8.06 2.59
CA THR A 78 -4.09 9.28 1.79
C THR A 78 -4.69 10.43 2.57
N GLY A 79 -5.39 10.13 3.68
CA GLY A 79 -6.21 11.10 4.41
C GLY A 79 -7.51 11.47 3.70
N LEU A 80 -7.81 10.88 2.52
CA LEU A 80 -9.07 11.05 1.82
C LEU A 80 -10.21 10.42 2.61
N MET A 81 -11.41 10.97 2.45
CA MET A 81 -12.64 10.36 2.96
C MET A 81 -13.55 10.02 1.79
N TRP A 82 -14.00 8.78 1.77
CA TRP A 82 -14.72 8.14 0.68
C TRP A 82 -16.15 7.81 1.08
N GLN A 83 -17.04 7.83 0.09
CA GLN A 83 -18.34 7.17 0.20
C GLN A 83 -18.13 5.65 0.26
N GLN A 84 -18.71 5.00 1.28
CA GLN A 84 -18.66 3.55 1.44
C GLN A 84 -19.33 2.84 0.27
N GLY A 85 -20.58 3.21 0.00
CA GLY A 85 -21.37 2.71 -1.12
C GLY A 85 -20.99 3.33 -2.47
N PHE A 86 -21.83 3.11 -3.45
CA PHE A 86 -21.78 3.80 -4.74
C PHE A 86 -23.19 3.95 -5.32
N ALA A 87 -23.33 4.80 -6.33
CA ALA A 87 -24.55 4.95 -7.10
C ALA A 87 -24.29 4.65 -8.58
N VAL A 88 -25.36 4.43 -9.36
CA VAL A 88 -25.26 4.20 -10.81
C VAL A 88 -26.02 5.30 -11.55
N MET A 89 -25.33 6.10 -12.34
CA MET A 89 -25.93 7.20 -13.10
C MET A 89 -25.04 7.66 -14.27
N GLY A 90 -25.57 8.51 -15.14
CA GLY A 90 -24.79 9.15 -16.22
C GLY A 90 -23.87 10.24 -15.69
N TYR A 91 -22.85 10.62 -16.49
CA TYR A 91 -21.78 11.53 -16.05
C TYR A 91 -22.29 12.89 -15.54
N ASP A 92 -23.14 13.58 -16.29
CA ASP A 92 -23.69 14.88 -15.87
C ASP A 92 -24.46 14.77 -14.55
N ALA A 93 -25.24 13.71 -14.38
CA ALA A 93 -25.95 13.43 -13.13
C ALA A 93 -24.99 13.10 -11.98
N ALA A 94 -23.83 12.48 -12.26
CA ALA A 94 -22.80 12.20 -11.27
C ALA A 94 -22.17 13.49 -10.73
N VAL A 95 -21.93 14.48 -11.60
CA VAL A 95 -21.43 15.80 -11.23
C VAL A 95 -22.44 16.53 -10.33
N GLU A 96 -23.72 16.52 -10.71
CA GLU A 96 -24.80 17.10 -9.90
C GLU A 96 -24.95 16.36 -8.55
N HIS A 97 -24.94 15.03 -8.57
CA HIS A 97 -25.04 14.20 -7.37
C HIS A 97 -23.93 14.48 -6.37
N ALA A 98 -22.69 14.64 -6.84
CA ALA A 98 -21.56 14.98 -6.01
C ALA A 98 -21.77 16.34 -5.30
N ALA A 99 -22.14 17.37 -6.07
CA ALA A 99 -22.32 18.73 -5.57
C ALA A 99 -23.51 18.89 -4.59
N GLU A 100 -24.52 18.02 -4.67
CA GLU A 100 -25.70 18.06 -3.79
C GLU A 100 -25.59 17.11 -2.59
N SER A 101 -24.57 16.25 -2.55
CA SER A 101 -24.43 15.24 -1.49
C SER A 101 -24.20 15.90 -0.13
N THR A 102 -24.96 15.42 0.86
CA THR A 102 -24.81 15.77 2.29
C THR A 102 -24.42 14.55 3.14
N LEU A 103 -23.85 13.53 2.49
CA LEU A 103 -23.50 12.25 3.11
C LEU A 103 -22.61 12.46 4.34
N ALA A 104 -22.89 11.70 5.41
CA ALA A 104 -22.20 11.82 6.70
C ALA A 104 -22.19 13.25 7.30
N GLY A 105 -23.10 14.13 6.86
CA GLY A 105 -23.19 15.51 7.33
C GLY A 105 -22.19 16.48 6.70
N TYR A 106 -21.48 16.09 5.65
CA TYR A 106 -20.53 16.92 4.90
C TYR A 106 -21.11 17.39 3.57
N ASP A 107 -20.77 18.60 3.14
CA ASP A 107 -21.31 19.28 1.94
C ASP A 107 -20.23 19.62 0.89
N ASP A 108 -19.03 19.06 1.03
CA ASP A 108 -17.85 19.24 0.18
C ASP A 108 -17.46 17.94 -0.58
N TRP A 109 -18.43 17.06 -0.80
CA TRP A 109 -18.23 15.87 -1.63
C TRP A 109 -18.03 16.23 -3.10
N ARG A 110 -17.16 15.48 -3.77
CA ARG A 110 -16.85 15.64 -5.20
C ARG A 110 -16.64 14.29 -5.88
N LEU A 111 -16.66 14.29 -7.21
CA LEU A 111 -16.08 13.18 -7.96
C LEU A 111 -14.57 13.15 -7.70
N PRO A 112 -13.97 11.97 -7.52
CA PRO A 112 -12.53 11.85 -7.38
C PRO A 112 -11.84 12.14 -8.71
N THR A 113 -10.59 12.58 -8.65
CA THR A 113 -9.68 12.50 -9.80
C THR A 113 -9.32 11.04 -10.10
N ILE A 114 -8.74 10.79 -11.26
CA ILE A 114 -8.24 9.45 -11.58
C ILE A 114 -7.14 8.98 -10.63
N GLN A 115 -6.27 9.88 -10.15
CA GLN A 115 -5.24 9.55 -9.17
C GLN A 115 -5.85 9.13 -7.83
N GLU A 116 -6.87 9.83 -7.36
CA GLU A 116 -7.59 9.47 -6.14
C GLU A 116 -8.35 8.15 -6.30
N MET A 117 -9.10 7.96 -7.39
CA MET A 117 -9.85 6.71 -7.59
C MET A 117 -8.90 5.51 -7.69
N TYR A 118 -7.75 5.67 -8.34
CA TYR A 118 -6.76 4.60 -8.46
C TYR A 118 -6.07 4.26 -7.13
N SER A 119 -6.04 5.17 -6.15
CA SER A 119 -5.51 4.86 -4.82
C SER A 119 -6.23 3.68 -4.13
N LEU A 120 -7.50 3.47 -4.46
CA LEU A 120 -8.33 2.37 -3.93
C LEU A 120 -8.06 1.02 -4.59
N ILE A 121 -7.35 0.97 -5.73
CA ILE A 121 -7.15 -0.29 -6.46
C ILE A 121 -6.27 -1.24 -5.64
N LEU A 122 -6.63 -2.51 -5.54
CA LEU A 122 -5.83 -3.55 -4.89
C LEU A 122 -5.47 -4.65 -5.89
N PHE A 123 -4.18 -4.85 -6.13
CA PHE A 123 -3.64 -5.91 -7.00
C PHE A 123 -3.53 -7.27 -6.29
N SER A 124 -4.16 -7.40 -5.12
CA SER A 124 -4.60 -8.68 -4.57
C SER A 124 -5.84 -9.23 -5.28
N GLY A 125 -6.57 -8.41 -6.05
CA GLY A 125 -7.74 -8.85 -6.83
C GLY A 125 -7.40 -9.76 -8.01
N ALA A 126 -8.43 -10.41 -8.57
CA ALA A 126 -8.31 -11.38 -9.64
C ALA A 126 -9.34 -11.13 -10.75
N ASP A 127 -8.85 -10.82 -11.95
CA ASP A 127 -9.64 -10.41 -13.11
C ASP A 127 -10.58 -11.53 -13.58
N PRO A 128 -11.92 -11.31 -13.59
CA PRO A 128 -12.90 -12.30 -13.98
C PRO A 128 -12.98 -12.51 -15.49
N SER A 129 -12.21 -11.79 -16.30
CA SER A 129 -12.34 -11.79 -17.76
C SER A 129 -12.02 -13.17 -18.37
N GLY A 130 -13.03 -13.87 -18.89
CA GLY A 130 -12.87 -15.11 -19.64
C GLY A 130 -13.76 -15.22 -20.89
N PRO A 131 -13.96 -16.43 -21.43
CA PRO A 131 -14.90 -16.65 -22.52
C PRO A 131 -16.35 -16.36 -22.14
N ASP A 132 -16.70 -16.55 -20.86
CA ASP A 132 -17.95 -16.10 -20.27
C ASP A 132 -17.76 -14.72 -19.64
N MET A 133 -18.68 -13.82 -19.97
CA MET A 133 -18.66 -12.41 -19.57
C MET A 133 -19.91 -12.04 -18.77
N PHE A 134 -20.79 -13.00 -18.49
CA PHE A 134 -22.11 -12.75 -17.89
C PHE A 134 -22.26 -13.40 -16.52
N ASP A 135 -21.57 -14.52 -16.28
CA ASP A 135 -21.50 -15.16 -14.98
C ASP A 135 -20.15 -14.88 -14.31
N VAL A 136 -20.18 -14.53 -13.01
CA VAL A 136 -18.95 -14.29 -12.23
C VAL A 136 -18.25 -15.63 -12.01
N PRO A 137 -17.01 -15.82 -12.50
CA PRO A 137 -16.32 -17.09 -12.35
C PRO A 137 -15.86 -17.33 -10.90
N ASP A 138 -15.67 -18.60 -10.55
CA ASP A 138 -15.01 -18.96 -9.30
C ASP A 138 -13.60 -18.36 -9.26
N GLY A 139 -13.19 -17.81 -8.11
CA GLY A 139 -11.89 -17.16 -7.93
C GLY A 139 -11.82 -15.70 -8.40
N ALA A 140 -12.92 -15.13 -8.92
CA ALA A 140 -12.98 -13.70 -9.18
C ALA A 140 -12.96 -12.90 -7.86
N GLU A 141 -12.06 -11.94 -7.79
CA GLU A 141 -11.94 -11.02 -6.65
C GLU A 141 -11.84 -9.60 -7.20
N PRO A 142 -12.70 -8.66 -6.78
CA PRO A 142 -12.62 -7.30 -7.27
C PRO A 142 -11.38 -6.61 -6.72
N PHE A 143 -10.88 -5.63 -7.47
CA PHE A 143 -9.67 -4.88 -7.17
C PHE A 143 -9.94 -3.75 -6.15
N ILE A 144 -10.79 -4.00 -5.15
CA ILE A 144 -11.14 -3.07 -4.08
C ILE A 144 -11.42 -3.84 -2.79
N ASP A 145 -11.14 -3.25 -1.63
CA ASP A 145 -11.43 -3.85 -0.32
C ASP A 145 -12.95 -3.95 -0.10
N THR A 146 -13.51 -5.15 -0.27
CA THR A 146 -14.95 -5.42 -0.09
C THR A 146 -15.38 -5.67 1.34
N ASP A 147 -14.44 -5.77 2.29
CA ASP A 147 -14.78 -5.75 3.71
C ASP A 147 -15.16 -4.33 4.16
N VAL A 148 -14.73 -3.32 3.38
CA VAL A 148 -14.94 -1.90 3.69
C VAL A 148 -15.88 -1.22 2.70
N PHE A 149 -15.72 -1.44 1.40
CA PHE A 149 -16.47 -0.75 0.35
C PHE A 149 -17.50 -1.66 -0.33
N ASP A 150 -18.67 -1.11 -0.64
CA ASP A 150 -19.65 -1.84 -1.44
C ASP A 150 -19.16 -1.98 -2.89
N PHE A 151 -19.35 -3.17 -3.46
CA PHE A 151 -19.02 -3.49 -4.84
C PHE A 151 -20.05 -4.45 -5.45
N GLU A 152 -20.33 -4.31 -6.74
CA GLU A 152 -21.19 -5.21 -7.51
C GLU A 152 -20.63 -5.40 -8.93
N TYR A 153 -20.49 -6.66 -9.36
CA TYR A 153 -20.13 -7.01 -10.73
C TYR A 153 -21.27 -6.65 -11.69
N GLY A 154 -20.96 -5.95 -12.77
CA GLY A 154 -21.93 -5.56 -13.80
C GLY A 154 -22.88 -4.44 -13.38
N ALA A 155 -22.55 -3.70 -12.33
CA ALA A 155 -23.41 -2.66 -11.77
C ALA A 155 -23.93 -1.63 -12.79
N ASN A 156 -23.18 -1.37 -13.87
CA ASN A 156 -23.52 -0.39 -14.89
C ASN A 156 -23.62 -0.95 -16.31
N GLY A 157 -23.81 -2.27 -16.46
CA GLY A 157 -24.06 -2.88 -17.76
C GLY A 157 -24.52 -4.33 -17.68
N GLU A 158 -24.38 -5.06 -18.79
CA GLU A 158 -24.86 -6.45 -18.86
C GLU A 158 -23.74 -7.47 -18.58
N ARG A 159 -22.47 -7.08 -18.70
CA ARG A 159 -21.32 -7.95 -18.47
C ARG A 159 -20.78 -7.77 -17.06
N ILE A 160 -20.13 -8.78 -16.50
CA ILE A 160 -19.51 -8.73 -15.15
C ILE A 160 -18.45 -7.63 -15.02
N ILE A 161 -17.76 -7.31 -16.12
CA ILE A 161 -16.78 -6.23 -16.20
C ILE A 161 -17.41 -4.86 -16.43
N ASP A 162 -18.74 -4.75 -16.53
CA ASP A 162 -19.44 -3.47 -16.58
C ASP A 162 -19.59 -2.87 -15.17
N SER A 163 -18.44 -2.59 -14.55
CA SER A 163 -18.28 -2.07 -13.18
C SER A 163 -17.37 -0.84 -13.19
N GLN A 164 -17.59 0.03 -14.19
CA GLN A 164 -16.75 1.18 -14.50
C GLN A 164 -17.03 2.36 -13.54
N TYR A 165 -16.08 2.70 -12.69
CA TYR A 165 -16.15 3.84 -11.78
C TYR A 165 -15.62 5.11 -12.46
N VAL A 166 -16.48 6.11 -12.59
CA VAL A 166 -16.13 7.37 -13.27
C VAL A 166 -15.43 8.35 -12.34
N THR A 167 -14.55 9.18 -12.91
CA THR A 167 -13.79 10.22 -12.19
C THR A 167 -14.07 11.60 -12.77
N SER A 168 -13.46 12.65 -12.23
CA SER A 168 -13.49 14.00 -12.81
C SER A 168 -12.43 14.22 -13.90
N THR A 169 -11.57 13.23 -14.17
CA THR A 169 -10.43 13.39 -15.10
C THR A 169 -10.86 13.09 -16.53
N VAL A 170 -11.06 14.13 -17.33
CA VAL A 170 -11.46 14.04 -18.74
C VAL A 170 -10.22 13.87 -19.61
N TYR A 171 -10.27 12.97 -20.60
CA TYR A 171 -9.18 12.84 -21.56
C TYR A 171 -9.14 14.06 -22.48
N THR A 172 -7.93 14.59 -22.72
CA THR A 172 -7.74 15.79 -23.55
C THR A 172 -7.82 15.50 -25.06
N GLY A 173 -7.67 14.24 -25.46
CA GLY A 173 -7.86 13.76 -26.82
C GLY A 173 -9.22 13.12 -27.05
N LEU A 174 -9.35 12.40 -28.17
CA LEU A 174 -10.52 11.60 -28.52
C LEU A 174 -10.13 10.12 -28.53
N THR A 175 -10.99 9.27 -27.99
CA THR A 175 -10.86 7.82 -28.22
C THR A 175 -11.77 7.39 -29.37
N MET A 176 -11.44 6.24 -29.97
CA MET A 176 -12.12 5.69 -31.14
C MET A 176 -12.25 6.69 -32.30
N GLY A 177 -11.35 7.68 -32.35
CA GLY A 177 -11.27 8.75 -33.34
C GLY A 177 -12.37 9.81 -33.27
N ARG A 178 -13.28 9.77 -32.29
CA ARG A 178 -14.43 10.71 -32.24
C ARG A 178 -15.07 10.93 -30.88
N ASP A 179 -14.82 10.04 -29.90
CA ASP A 179 -15.58 10.00 -28.66
C ASP A 179 -14.86 10.83 -27.59
N GLU A 180 -15.56 11.80 -27.00
CA GLU A 180 -15.12 12.48 -25.78
C GLU A 180 -15.21 11.50 -24.61
N THR A 181 -14.13 11.40 -23.83
CA THR A 181 -14.03 10.40 -22.78
C THR A 181 -13.59 10.94 -21.43
N VAL A 182 -14.00 10.22 -20.40
CA VAL A 182 -13.56 10.42 -19.02
C VAL A 182 -12.82 9.18 -18.58
N PHE A 183 -11.69 9.36 -17.92
CA PHE A 183 -10.99 8.24 -17.31
C PHE A 183 -11.78 7.69 -16.13
N GLY A 184 -11.77 6.37 -16.02
CA GLY A 184 -12.31 5.68 -14.88
C GLY A 184 -11.53 4.43 -14.55
N VAL A 185 -11.80 3.89 -13.36
CA VAL A 185 -11.23 2.64 -12.89
C VAL A 185 -12.31 1.57 -12.95
N ASN A 186 -12.00 0.42 -13.53
CA ASN A 186 -12.89 -0.73 -13.46
C ASN A 186 -12.49 -1.63 -12.31
N MET A 187 -13.20 -1.55 -11.19
CA MET A 187 -12.89 -2.34 -9.99
C MET A 187 -13.15 -3.84 -10.19
N ALA A 188 -13.84 -4.25 -11.27
CA ALA A 188 -13.98 -5.67 -11.61
C ALA A 188 -12.71 -6.23 -12.27
N ASP A 189 -12.08 -5.48 -13.18
CA ASP A 189 -10.99 -5.99 -14.03
C ASP A 189 -9.62 -5.34 -13.72
N GLY A 190 -9.57 -4.37 -12.80
CA GLY A 190 -8.35 -3.76 -12.30
C GLY A 190 -7.62 -2.85 -13.29
N ARG A 191 -8.35 -2.07 -14.11
CA ARG A 191 -7.75 -1.22 -15.16
C ARG A 191 -8.26 0.22 -15.17
N ILE A 192 -7.38 1.14 -15.57
CA ILE A 192 -7.76 2.51 -15.97
C ILE A 192 -8.04 2.55 -17.46
N LYS A 193 -9.21 3.05 -17.85
CA LYS A 193 -9.62 3.18 -19.26
C LYS A 193 -10.34 4.52 -19.47
N GLY A 194 -10.14 5.12 -20.64
CA GLY A 194 -10.98 6.20 -21.14
C GLY A 194 -12.35 5.66 -21.55
N TYR A 195 -13.42 6.17 -20.94
CA TYR A 195 -14.78 5.76 -21.24
C TYR A 195 -15.53 6.85 -22.01
N PRO A 196 -16.11 6.52 -23.18
CA PRO A 196 -17.10 7.37 -23.82
C PRO A 196 -18.25 7.71 -22.88
N MET A 197 -18.57 8.99 -22.75
CA MET A 197 -19.66 9.46 -21.88
C MET A 197 -21.06 9.11 -22.45
N ALA A 198 -21.13 8.81 -23.74
CA ALA A 198 -22.33 8.35 -24.44
C ALA A 198 -22.07 7.01 -25.13
N ASP A 199 -23.10 6.18 -25.26
CA ASP A 199 -23.01 4.96 -26.06
C ASP A 199 -22.79 5.33 -27.54
N PRO A 200 -21.70 4.87 -28.18
CA PRO A 200 -21.31 5.29 -29.52
C PRO A 200 -22.28 4.82 -30.62
N ARG A 201 -23.20 3.89 -30.33
CA ARG A 201 -24.16 3.33 -31.28
C ARG A 201 -25.50 4.05 -31.22
N THR A 202 -25.91 4.48 -30.03
CA THR A 202 -27.22 5.08 -29.76
C THR A 202 -27.14 6.59 -29.53
N GLY A 203 -26.01 7.09 -29.05
CA GLY A 203 -25.82 8.47 -28.60
C GLY A 203 -26.43 8.77 -27.23
N GLU A 204 -27.01 7.77 -26.57
CA GLU A 204 -27.61 7.92 -25.24
C GLU A 204 -26.52 7.99 -24.16
N PRO A 205 -26.73 8.75 -23.06
CA PRO A 205 -25.77 8.80 -21.95
C PRO A 205 -25.46 7.40 -21.40
N LYS A 206 -24.18 7.11 -21.24
CA LYS A 206 -23.73 5.87 -20.64
C LYS A 206 -23.83 5.99 -19.11
N SER A 207 -24.19 4.90 -18.43
CA SER A 207 -24.21 4.86 -16.97
C SER A 207 -22.86 4.40 -16.42
N PHE A 208 -22.50 4.92 -15.25
CA PHE A 208 -21.27 4.62 -14.54
C PHE A 208 -21.55 4.36 -13.07
N SER A 209 -20.65 3.63 -12.42
CA SER A 209 -20.58 3.57 -10.97
C SER A 209 -19.95 4.87 -10.47
N VAL A 210 -20.57 5.48 -9.46
CA VAL A 210 -20.21 6.78 -8.92
C VAL A 210 -19.93 6.61 -7.43
N LYS A 211 -18.67 6.87 -7.06
CA LYS A 211 -18.20 6.92 -5.67
C LYS A 211 -17.65 8.32 -5.41
N LEU A 212 -18.09 8.95 -4.33
CA LEU A 212 -17.68 10.30 -3.97
C LEU A 212 -16.48 10.29 -3.03
N VAL A 213 -15.69 11.37 -3.09
CA VAL A 213 -14.54 11.61 -2.21
C VAL A 213 -14.57 13.04 -1.67
N ARG A 214 -13.86 13.28 -0.57
CA ARG A 214 -13.60 14.60 0.02
C ARG A 214 -12.26 14.61 0.78
N GLY A 215 -11.78 15.81 1.11
CA GLY A 215 -10.51 16.01 1.82
C GLY A 215 -9.28 15.90 0.90
N ALA A 216 -8.10 16.00 1.52
CA ALA A 216 -6.76 15.87 0.91
C ALA A 216 -6.65 16.42 -0.53
N GLU A 217 -6.99 17.70 -0.72
CA GLU A 217 -7.13 18.32 -2.05
C GLU A 217 -5.85 18.29 -2.91
N LEU A 218 -4.68 18.08 -2.29
CA LEU A 218 -3.38 18.02 -2.97
C LEU A 218 -2.96 16.58 -3.32
N TYR A 219 -3.78 15.57 -3.00
CA TYR A 219 -3.45 14.19 -3.34
C TYR A 219 -3.34 14.05 -4.87
N GLY A 220 -2.16 13.66 -5.32
CA GLY A 220 -1.84 13.54 -6.74
C GLY A 220 -1.29 14.79 -7.41
N GLU A 221 -0.97 15.84 -6.65
CA GLU A 221 -0.19 16.97 -7.15
C GLU A 221 1.31 16.72 -6.90
N ASN A 222 2.07 16.40 -7.95
CA ASN A 222 3.53 16.22 -7.83
C ASN A 222 4.26 17.55 -7.61
N ASP A 223 5.47 17.47 -7.05
CA ASP A 223 6.42 18.60 -6.93
C ASP A 223 7.79 18.17 -7.45
N PHE A 224 7.90 18.11 -8.78
CA PHE A 224 9.11 17.64 -9.46
C PHE A 224 10.26 18.65 -9.41
N VAL A 225 11.45 18.14 -9.11
CA VAL A 225 12.71 18.87 -9.11
C VAL A 225 13.71 18.09 -9.97
N ASP A 226 14.14 18.69 -11.07
CA ASP A 226 15.31 18.22 -11.82
C ASP A 226 16.57 18.42 -10.95
N ASN A 227 17.31 17.34 -10.71
CA ASN A 227 18.52 17.37 -9.89
C ASN A 227 19.78 17.75 -10.71
N ASP A 228 19.65 18.01 -12.01
CA ASP A 228 20.73 18.32 -12.96
C ASP A 228 21.80 17.19 -13.06
N ASP A 229 21.45 15.96 -12.68
CA ASP A 229 22.34 14.79 -12.67
C ASP A 229 21.77 13.57 -13.40
N GLY A 230 20.66 13.74 -14.12
CA GLY A 230 19.92 12.67 -14.78
C GLY A 230 18.85 12.01 -13.91
N THR A 231 18.57 12.55 -12.71
CA THR A 231 17.46 12.16 -11.85
C THR A 231 16.46 13.30 -11.63
N VAL A 232 15.20 12.92 -11.33
CA VAL A 232 14.12 13.85 -10.97
C VAL A 232 13.56 13.42 -9.62
N SER A 233 13.59 14.33 -8.65
CA SER A 233 12.96 14.12 -7.34
C SER A 233 11.50 14.57 -7.39
N ASP A 234 10.58 13.78 -6.87
CA ASP A 234 9.23 14.22 -6.56
C ASP A 234 9.09 14.44 -5.05
N ILE A 235 9.15 15.71 -4.66
CA ILE A 235 9.09 16.10 -3.24
C ILE A 235 7.72 15.76 -2.63
N ALA A 236 6.67 15.67 -3.44
CA ALA A 236 5.33 15.35 -2.95
C ALA A 236 5.23 13.88 -2.51
N THR A 237 5.81 12.95 -3.26
CA THR A 237 5.68 11.50 -3.01
C THR A 237 6.82 10.90 -2.22
N GLY A 238 7.96 11.60 -2.10
CA GLY A 238 9.15 11.02 -1.48
C GLY A 238 9.99 10.19 -2.44
N LEU A 239 9.66 10.15 -3.74
CA LEU A 239 10.30 9.30 -4.74
C LEU A 239 11.32 10.07 -5.58
N MET A 240 12.33 9.35 -6.08
CA MET A 240 13.29 9.83 -7.06
C MET A 240 13.27 8.90 -8.27
N TRP A 241 13.24 9.49 -9.44
CA TRP A 241 13.08 8.82 -10.72
C TRP A 241 14.32 9.05 -11.58
N THR A 242 14.62 8.11 -12.46
CA THR A 242 15.50 8.42 -13.60
C THR A 242 14.83 9.47 -14.47
N GLN A 243 15.57 10.48 -14.92
CA GLN A 243 15.06 11.52 -15.82
C GLN A 243 14.84 10.97 -17.23
N GLY A 244 15.71 10.08 -17.70
CA GLY A 244 15.52 9.31 -18.93
C GLY A 244 14.84 7.97 -18.70
N ASP A 245 14.39 7.35 -19.79
CA ASP A 245 13.91 5.96 -19.83
C ASP A 245 14.99 4.97 -20.32
N GLY A 246 14.67 3.68 -20.29
CA GLY A 246 15.55 2.60 -20.72
C GLY A 246 15.89 2.60 -22.22
N GLY A 247 15.30 3.49 -23.03
CA GLY A 247 15.64 3.69 -24.44
C GLY A 247 15.24 2.57 -25.41
N ALA A 248 14.72 1.45 -24.92
CA ALA A 248 14.19 0.36 -25.72
C ALA A 248 13.13 -0.43 -24.93
N GLY A 249 12.25 -1.12 -25.67
CA GLY A 249 11.29 -2.06 -25.07
C GLY A 249 11.98 -3.34 -24.62
N MET A 250 11.59 -3.85 -23.46
CA MET A 250 12.08 -5.08 -22.84
C MET A 250 10.90 -5.96 -22.45
N ASP A 251 11.07 -7.28 -22.48
CA ASP A 251 10.09 -8.15 -21.81
C ASP A 251 10.14 -7.94 -20.28
N TRP A 252 9.19 -8.53 -19.55
CA TRP A 252 9.08 -8.23 -18.12
C TRP A 252 10.25 -8.78 -17.29
N GLN A 253 10.79 -9.94 -17.66
CA GLN A 253 11.95 -10.53 -16.96
C GLN A 253 13.23 -9.73 -17.27
N GLU A 254 13.40 -9.32 -18.52
CA GLU A 254 14.47 -8.45 -18.97
C GLU A 254 14.43 -7.09 -18.25
N ALA A 255 13.24 -6.50 -18.09
CA ALA A 255 13.06 -5.25 -17.36
C ALA A 255 13.50 -5.35 -15.89
N LEU A 256 13.07 -6.40 -15.18
CA LEU A 256 13.51 -6.68 -13.80
C LEU A 256 15.03 -6.87 -13.71
N SER A 257 15.58 -7.65 -14.64
CA SER A 257 17.03 -7.89 -14.72
C SER A 257 17.82 -6.63 -15.02
N TRP A 258 17.27 -5.72 -15.84
CA TRP A 258 17.88 -4.45 -16.17
C TRP A 258 17.97 -3.53 -14.95
N ALA A 259 16.94 -3.50 -14.09
CA ALA A 259 17.02 -2.75 -12.83
C ALA A 259 18.16 -3.26 -11.93
N GLN A 260 18.36 -4.57 -11.84
CA GLN A 260 19.49 -5.16 -11.11
C GLN A 260 20.84 -4.79 -11.73
N GLN A 261 20.93 -4.80 -13.06
CA GLN A 261 22.14 -4.35 -13.75
C GLN A 261 22.45 -2.88 -13.44
N MET A 262 21.45 -2.00 -13.44
CA MET A 262 21.65 -0.59 -13.10
C MET A 262 22.12 -0.42 -11.64
N ASN A 263 21.70 -1.30 -10.74
CA ASN A 263 22.18 -1.32 -9.35
C ASN A 263 23.65 -1.76 -9.25
N ASP A 264 24.02 -2.84 -9.94
CA ASP A 264 25.40 -3.33 -9.99
C ASP A 264 26.38 -2.29 -10.56
N GLU A 265 25.89 -1.44 -11.46
CA GLU A 265 26.67 -0.38 -12.12
C GLU A 265 26.68 0.95 -11.35
N GLU A 266 26.01 1.04 -10.19
CA GLU A 266 25.78 2.28 -9.45
C GLU A 266 25.24 3.39 -10.37
N TYR A 267 24.26 3.04 -11.22
CA TYR A 267 23.72 3.94 -12.24
C TYR A 267 23.22 5.25 -11.62
N LEU A 268 23.66 6.38 -12.21
CA LEU A 268 23.42 7.74 -11.69
C LEU A 268 23.84 7.94 -10.22
N GLY A 269 24.77 7.13 -9.72
CA GLY A 269 25.30 7.20 -8.36
C GLY A 269 24.52 6.39 -7.32
N TYR A 270 23.56 5.56 -7.74
CA TYR A 270 22.68 4.82 -6.84
C TYR A 270 22.62 3.33 -7.18
N GLY A 271 22.48 2.49 -6.13
CA GLY A 271 22.48 1.03 -6.23
C GLY A 271 21.18 0.36 -5.77
N ASN A 272 20.08 1.12 -5.70
CA ASN A 272 18.79 0.70 -5.16
C ASN A 272 17.61 1.12 -6.05
N TRP A 273 17.84 1.22 -7.35
CA TRP A 273 16.80 1.35 -8.37
C TRP A 273 15.90 0.12 -8.42
N ARG A 274 14.64 0.36 -8.74
CA ARG A 274 13.64 -0.68 -8.97
C ARG A 274 12.68 -0.29 -10.09
N LEU A 275 11.98 -1.28 -10.61
CA LEU A 275 10.74 -1.01 -11.35
C LEU A 275 9.73 -0.40 -10.35
N PRO A 276 9.00 0.64 -10.77
CA PRO A 276 7.90 1.16 -9.96
C PRO A 276 6.78 0.13 -9.86
N ASP A 277 6.04 0.15 -8.75
CA ASP A 277 4.75 -0.50 -8.71
C ASP A 277 3.73 0.25 -9.62
N ALA A 278 2.55 -0.34 -9.81
CA ALA A 278 1.53 0.23 -10.67
C ALA A 278 1.03 1.62 -10.24
N LYS A 279 0.97 1.90 -8.94
CA LYS A 279 0.48 3.18 -8.40
C LYS A 279 1.56 4.24 -8.40
N GLU A 280 2.82 3.87 -8.19
CA GLU A 280 3.96 4.77 -8.33
C GLU A 280 4.13 5.24 -9.77
N LEU A 281 4.11 4.33 -10.74
CA LEU A 281 4.21 4.73 -12.14
C LEU A 281 3.00 5.57 -12.58
N HIS A 282 1.82 5.30 -12.02
CA HIS A 282 0.62 6.10 -12.28
C HIS A 282 0.75 7.52 -11.74
N SER A 283 1.44 7.70 -10.62
CA SER A 283 1.59 9.00 -9.95
C SER A 283 2.30 10.06 -10.79
N ILE A 284 3.06 9.67 -11.82
CA ILE A 284 3.76 10.60 -12.72
C ILE A 284 3.03 10.85 -14.05
N VAL A 285 1.81 10.32 -14.22
CA VAL A 285 0.99 10.56 -15.42
C VAL A 285 0.37 11.96 -15.38
N ASP A 286 0.69 12.77 -16.39
CA ASP A 286 0.07 14.09 -16.58
C ASP A 286 -1.12 14.00 -17.54
N TYR A 287 -2.31 13.86 -16.97
CA TYR A 287 -3.57 13.78 -17.69
C TYR A 287 -3.98 15.08 -18.42
N SER A 288 -3.26 16.19 -18.24
CA SER A 288 -3.46 17.42 -19.03
C SER A 288 -2.78 17.35 -20.40
N ARG A 289 -2.00 16.29 -20.66
CA ARG A 289 -1.17 16.12 -21.86
C ARG A 289 -1.54 14.83 -22.60
N SER A 290 -1.41 14.86 -23.91
CA SER A 290 -1.58 13.68 -24.77
C SER A 290 -0.98 13.92 -26.15
N PRO A 291 -0.67 12.87 -26.93
CA PRO A 291 -0.20 13.03 -28.30
C PRO A 291 -1.15 13.88 -29.14
N GLN A 292 -2.46 13.68 -28.99
CA GLN A 292 -3.48 14.38 -29.77
C GLN A 292 -3.65 15.86 -29.37
N ALA A 293 -3.55 16.19 -28.08
CA ALA A 293 -3.87 17.54 -27.59
C ALA A 293 -2.64 18.45 -27.51
N THR A 294 -1.50 17.89 -27.10
CA THR A 294 -0.29 18.66 -26.78
C THR A 294 0.94 18.26 -27.58
N ASP A 295 0.81 17.31 -28.52
CA ASP A 295 1.94 16.79 -29.32
C ASP A 295 3.07 16.27 -28.42
N SER A 296 2.70 15.63 -27.31
CA SER A 296 3.62 15.14 -26.30
C SER A 296 3.07 13.92 -25.57
N ALA A 297 3.95 13.15 -24.94
CA ALA A 297 3.54 12.15 -23.97
C ALA A 297 2.74 12.76 -22.80
N ALA A 298 1.96 11.90 -22.13
CA ALA A 298 1.21 12.18 -20.91
C ALA A 298 2.09 12.18 -19.64
N ILE A 299 3.16 12.98 -19.65
CA ILE A 299 4.13 13.12 -18.55
C ILE A 299 4.65 14.56 -18.48
N ASP A 300 5.08 15.00 -17.30
CA ASP A 300 5.71 16.32 -17.12
C ASP A 300 6.99 16.44 -18.00
N PRO A 301 7.21 17.57 -18.70
CA PRO A 301 8.38 17.80 -19.53
C PRO A 301 9.74 17.78 -18.83
N VAL A 302 9.79 17.73 -17.49
CA VAL A 302 11.02 17.48 -16.75
C VAL A 302 11.62 16.10 -17.06
N PHE A 303 10.79 15.15 -17.48
CA PHE A 303 11.20 13.81 -17.87
C PHE A 303 11.51 13.74 -19.36
N ASP A 304 12.68 13.18 -19.69
CA ASP A 304 13.00 12.76 -21.05
C ASP A 304 12.25 11.46 -21.37
N ILE A 305 11.60 11.41 -22.54
CA ILE A 305 10.88 10.22 -23.00
C ILE A 305 11.24 9.90 -24.44
N SER A 306 11.51 8.63 -24.70
CA SER A 306 11.77 8.09 -26.03
C SER A 306 10.52 8.17 -26.90
N ALA A 307 10.72 8.40 -28.20
CA ALA A 307 9.67 8.24 -29.20
C ALA A 307 9.73 6.83 -29.80
N ILE A 308 8.57 6.29 -30.16
CA ILE A 308 8.43 5.03 -30.88
C ILE A 308 7.73 5.25 -32.22
N GLU A 309 7.86 4.29 -33.12
CA GLU A 309 6.96 4.14 -34.25
C GLU A 309 5.88 3.13 -33.84
N ASP A 310 4.61 3.55 -33.85
CA ASP A 310 3.47 2.72 -33.47
C ASP A 310 3.16 1.62 -34.50
N GLU A 311 2.15 0.80 -34.24
CA GLU A 311 1.74 -0.28 -35.14
C GLU A 311 1.21 0.22 -36.50
N GLY A 312 0.93 1.52 -36.62
CA GLY A 312 0.49 2.22 -37.82
C GLY A 312 1.63 2.89 -38.61
N GLY A 313 2.86 2.89 -38.09
CA GLY A 313 3.99 3.59 -38.70
C GLY A 313 4.05 5.09 -38.37
N VAL A 314 3.39 5.52 -37.30
CA VAL A 314 3.30 6.91 -36.84
C VAL A 314 4.12 7.10 -35.58
N GLU A 315 4.72 8.28 -35.42
CA GLU A 315 5.45 8.62 -34.20
C GLU A 315 4.48 8.73 -33.02
N ASP A 316 4.77 8.00 -31.94
CA ASP A 316 4.03 8.00 -30.67
C ASP A 316 5.01 7.79 -29.50
N TYR A 317 4.50 7.59 -28.29
CA TYR A 317 5.29 7.40 -27.07
C TYR A 317 5.05 6.01 -26.46
N PRO A 318 6.05 5.43 -25.80
CA PRO A 318 5.95 4.08 -25.28
C PRO A 318 5.02 3.98 -24.09
N SER A 319 4.63 2.75 -23.80
CA SER A 319 4.13 2.35 -22.48
C SER A 319 5.26 1.75 -21.65
N PHE A 320 5.08 1.79 -20.33
CA PHE A 320 6.12 1.45 -19.37
C PHE A 320 5.70 0.32 -18.44
N TRP A 321 6.60 -0.64 -18.24
CA TRP A 321 6.40 -1.73 -17.29
C TRP A 321 6.37 -1.24 -15.85
N THR A 322 5.57 -1.94 -15.06
CA THR A 322 5.60 -1.88 -13.59
C THR A 322 6.11 -3.21 -13.04
N GLY A 323 6.48 -3.25 -11.77
CA GLY A 323 6.77 -4.48 -11.04
C GLY A 323 5.52 -5.31 -10.69
N THR A 324 4.32 -4.81 -11.00
CA THR A 324 3.05 -5.38 -10.53
C THR A 324 2.49 -6.41 -11.51
N THR A 325 2.18 -7.60 -11.01
CA THR A 325 1.50 -8.66 -11.77
C THR A 325 0.00 -8.42 -11.83
N HIS A 326 -0.64 -8.75 -12.95
CA HIS A 326 -2.10 -8.74 -13.10
C HIS A 326 -2.61 -10.18 -13.14
N VAL A 327 -3.32 -10.59 -12.08
CA VAL A 327 -3.78 -11.96 -11.89
C VAL A 327 -5.21 -12.11 -12.41
N ARG A 328 -5.49 -13.25 -13.04
CA ARG A 328 -6.82 -13.67 -13.51
C ARG A 328 -7.48 -14.61 -12.50
N SER A 329 -8.81 -14.66 -12.51
CA SER A 329 -9.61 -15.52 -11.62
C SER A 329 -9.36 -17.02 -11.78
N ASP A 330 -8.79 -17.45 -12.91
CA ASP A 330 -8.36 -18.83 -13.17
C ASP A 330 -6.95 -19.15 -12.62
N GLY A 331 -6.30 -18.18 -11.96
CA GLY A 331 -4.96 -18.29 -11.40
C GLY A 331 -3.84 -17.99 -12.39
N ASP A 332 -4.17 -17.63 -13.64
CA ASP A 332 -3.17 -17.19 -14.61
C ASP A 332 -2.60 -15.82 -14.17
N ALA A 333 -1.28 -15.79 -13.99
CA ALA A 333 -0.52 -14.62 -13.59
C ALA A 333 0.54 -14.26 -14.65
N GLY A 334 0.37 -14.73 -15.89
CA GLY A 334 1.30 -14.52 -16.99
C GLY A 334 1.31 -13.09 -17.55
N SER A 335 0.50 -12.17 -17.01
CA SER A 335 0.45 -10.76 -17.43
C SER A 335 1.00 -9.82 -16.33
N ALA A 336 1.64 -8.74 -16.74
CA ALA A 336 2.08 -7.66 -15.85
C ALA A 336 1.42 -6.35 -16.24
N VAL A 337 1.35 -5.41 -15.29
CA VAL A 337 0.74 -4.10 -15.47
C VAL A 337 1.70 -3.16 -16.19
N TYR A 338 1.16 -2.39 -17.13
CA TYR A 338 1.87 -1.26 -17.76
C TYR A 338 0.98 -0.03 -17.85
N ILE A 339 1.61 1.13 -18.00
CA ILE A 339 0.93 2.43 -18.16
C ILE A 339 1.31 3.05 -19.51
N CYS A 340 0.32 3.56 -20.24
CA CYS A 340 0.49 4.22 -21.52
C CYS A 340 0.82 5.70 -21.34
N PHE A 341 1.99 6.15 -21.79
CA PHE A 341 2.31 7.58 -21.87
C PHE A 341 2.05 8.15 -23.28
N GLY A 342 2.02 7.30 -24.31
CA GLY A 342 1.44 7.55 -25.63
C GLY A 342 0.00 7.05 -25.76
N GLU A 343 -0.51 6.96 -26.99
CA GLU A 343 -1.88 6.52 -27.24
C GLU A 343 -2.09 5.05 -26.81
N ALA A 344 -3.26 4.77 -26.22
CA ALA A 344 -3.61 3.41 -25.81
C ALA A 344 -4.32 2.70 -26.97
N LEU A 345 -3.52 2.22 -27.92
CA LEU A 345 -4.00 1.73 -29.21
C LEU A 345 -4.73 0.37 -29.17
N GLY A 346 -5.64 0.18 -30.13
CA GLY A 346 -6.36 -1.06 -30.38
C GLY A 346 -6.84 -1.20 -31.83
N PHE A 347 -6.83 -2.43 -32.34
CA PHE A 347 -7.36 -2.81 -33.66
C PHE A 347 -8.87 -3.01 -33.60
N MET A 348 -9.61 -1.91 -33.58
CA MET A 348 -11.06 -1.93 -33.46
C MET A 348 -11.74 -2.36 -34.76
N ALA A 349 -12.56 -3.41 -34.71
CA ALA A 349 -13.41 -3.84 -35.81
C ALA A 349 -14.83 -3.27 -35.70
N PHE A 350 -15.17 -2.29 -36.54
CA PHE A 350 -16.53 -1.74 -36.57
C PHE A 350 -17.51 -2.64 -37.32
N PRO A 351 -18.80 -2.66 -36.94
CA PRO A 351 -19.82 -3.38 -37.69
C PRO A 351 -19.85 -2.99 -39.17
N GLY A 352 -19.59 -3.95 -40.05
CA GLY A 352 -19.57 -3.75 -41.51
C GLY A 352 -18.23 -3.29 -42.09
N ALA A 353 -17.20 -3.07 -41.27
CA ALA A 353 -15.82 -2.90 -41.75
C ALA A 353 -15.26 -4.24 -42.24
N VAL A 354 -14.44 -4.20 -43.29
CA VAL A 354 -13.74 -5.38 -43.82
C VAL A 354 -12.50 -5.70 -43.00
N ASP A 355 -11.80 -4.64 -42.55
CA ASP A 355 -10.55 -4.72 -41.81
C ASP A 355 -10.69 -3.95 -40.48
N ALA A 356 -9.95 -4.37 -39.46
CA ALA A 356 -9.83 -3.64 -38.21
C ALA A 356 -9.08 -2.32 -38.43
N THR A 357 -9.43 -1.29 -37.68
CA THR A 357 -8.78 0.03 -37.72
C THR A 357 -8.00 0.24 -36.44
N LEU A 358 -6.72 0.57 -36.56
CA LEU A 358 -5.89 0.98 -35.43
C LEU A 358 -6.34 2.36 -34.96
N LEU A 359 -6.70 2.48 -33.69
CA LEU A 359 -7.20 3.71 -33.07
C LEU A 359 -6.73 3.79 -31.62
N ASP A 360 -6.59 4.98 -31.07
CA ASP A 360 -6.55 5.19 -29.63
C ASP A 360 -7.89 4.77 -29.01
N VAL A 361 -7.91 3.69 -28.23
CA VAL A 361 -9.15 3.11 -27.68
C VAL A 361 -9.34 3.42 -26.20
N HIS A 362 -8.31 3.84 -25.47
CA HIS A 362 -8.43 4.14 -24.03
C HIS A 362 -7.78 5.44 -23.58
N GLY A 363 -7.03 6.14 -24.45
CA GLY A 363 -6.37 7.40 -24.14
C GLY A 363 -4.98 7.25 -23.53
N ALA A 364 -4.10 8.24 -23.77
CA ALA A 364 -2.84 8.37 -23.06
C ALA A 364 -3.09 8.59 -21.55
N GLY A 365 -2.43 7.79 -20.72
CA GLY A 365 -2.69 7.66 -19.28
C GLY A 365 -3.54 6.44 -18.91
N ALA A 366 -3.93 5.60 -19.86
CA ALA A 366 -4.56 4.30 -19.56
C ALA A 366 -3.56 3.34 -18.89
N GLN A 367 -4.09 2.48 -18.01
CA GLN A 367 -3.36 1.38 -17.41
C GLN A 367 -3.95 0.06 -17.88
N ARG A 368 -3.10 -0.83 -18.36
CA ARG A 368 -3.47 -2.12 -18.94
C ARG A 368 -2.55 -3.22 -18.42
N ALA A 369 -2.70 -4.41 -18.96
CA ALA A 369 -1.81 -5.53 -18.68
C ALA A 369 -1.54 -6.30 -19.96
N ASP A 370 -0.29 -6.71 -20.13
CA ASP A 370 0.20 -7.46 -21.30
C ASP A 370 0.93 -8.72 -20.81
N PRO A 371 1.04 -9.77 -21.64
CA PRO A 371 1.83 -10.95 -21.32
C PRO A 371 3.29 -10.58 -20.99
N LYS A 372 3.84 -11.19 -19.93
CA LYS A 372 5.21 -10.99 -19.46
C LYS A 372 6.27 -11.49 -20.43
N ALA A 373 5.91 -12.44 -21.29
CA ALA A 373 6.77 -13.06 -22.30
C ALA A 373 5.93 -13.58 -23.47
N GLY A 374 6.56 -13.75 -24.63
CA GLY A 374 5.92 -14.31 -25.84
C GLY A 374 6.37 -13.62 -27.13
N ASP A 375 5.57 -13.76 -28.17
CA ASP A 375 5.75 -13.07 -29.44
C ASP A 375 4.51 -12.20 -29.77
N PRO A 376 4.66 -10.86 -29.89
CA PRO A 376 3.56 -9.96 -30.30
C PRO A 376 2.92 -10.35 -31.63
N ALA A 377 3.65 -11.04 -32.51
CA ALA A 377 3.12 -11.54 -33.77
C ALA A 377 1.98 -12.56 -33.60
N ASP A 378 1.82 -13.15 -32.41
CA ASP A 378 0.68 -14.02 -32.07
C ASP A 378 -0.63 -13.23 -31.86
N TYR A 379 -0.55 -11.89 -31.80
CA TYR A 379 -1.67 -10.97 -31.59
C TYR A 379 -1.82 -9.96 -32.75
N PRO A 380 -1.96 -10.39 -34.00
CA PRO A 380 -1.97 -9.50 -35.18
C PRO A 380 -3.19 -8.57 -35.27
N VAL A 381 -4.19 -8.77 -34.40
CA VAL A 381 -5.39 -7.94 -34.27
C VAL A 381 -5.61 -7.51 -32.81
N GLY A 382 -4.56 -7.56 -32.00
CA GLY A 382 -4.63 -7.31 -30.57
C GLY A 382 -5.46 -8.34 -29.81
N HIS A 383 -5.90 -7.95 -28.61
CA HIS A 383 -6.63 -8.80 -27.67
C HIS A 383 -7.93 -8.15 -27.20
N GLY A 384 -8.90 -8.94 -26.74
CA GLY A 384 -10.14 -8.41 -26.17
C GLY A 384 -11.07 -7.66 -27.15
N PRO A 385 -12.16 -7.05 -26.65
CA PRO A 385 -13.24 -6.53 -27.50
C PRO A 385 -12.85 -5.32 -28.37
N GLN A 386 -11.89 -4.51 -27.93
CA GLN A 386 -11.38 -3.34 -28.67
C GLN A 386 -10.16 -3.66 -29.54
N GLY A 387 -9.68 -4.91 -29.54
CA GLY A 387 -8.45 -5.29 -30.25
C GLY A 387 -7.22 -4.62 -29.65
N ASP A 388 -7.23 -4.42 -28.34
CA ASP A 388 -6.18 -3.86 -27.49
C ASP A 388 -4.80 -4.36 -27.96
N VAL A 389 -3.93 -3.44 -28.41
CA VAL A 389 -2.58 -3.80 -28.91
C VAL A 389 -1.81 -4.53 -27.82
N VAL A 390 -1.11 -5.60 -28.19
CA VAL A 390 -0.23 -6.39 -27.32
C VAL A 390 1.20 -6.22 -27.82
N ARG A 391 2.06 -5.61 -26.99
CA ARG A 391 3.46 -5.31 -27.32
C ARG A 391 4.43 -6.24 -26.64
N MET A 392 4.16 -6.68 -25.40
CA MET A 392 5.05 -7.48 -24.53
C MET A 392 6.43 -6.85 -24.23
N TYR A 393 6.93 -5.96 -25.07
CA TYR A 393 8.17 -5.22 -24.94
C TYR A 393 7.83 -3.77 -24.59
N HIS A 394 7.85 -3.45 -23.31
CA HIS A 394 7.55 -2.10 -22.81
C HIS A 394 8.83 -1.46 -22.28
N TYR A 395 8.84 -0.13 -22.23
CA TYR A 395 9.98 0.63 -21.74
C TYR A 395 10.02 0.59 -20.22
N VAL A 396 11.15 0.98 -19.64
CA VAL A 396 11.33 1.03 -18.19
C VAL A 396 11.80 2.42 -17.78
N ARG A 397 11.24 2.94 -16.69
CA ARG A 397 11.74 4.11 -15.96
C ARG A 397 11.94 3.66 -14.54
N LEU A 398 13.14 3.82 -14.02
CA LEU A 398 13.46 3.34 -12.69
C LEU A 398 13.05 4.38 -11.65
N VAL A 399 12.61 3.87 -10.51
CA VAL A 399 12.30 4.65 -9.32
C VAL A 399 13.12 4.14 -8.16
N ARG A 400 13.31 5.00 -7.18
CA ARG A 400 13.77 4.65 -5.85
C ARG A 400 13.14 5.61 -4.85
N ASP A 401 13.16 5.26 -3.58
CA ASP A 401 12.82 6.23 -2.54
C ASP A 401 13.94 7.27 -2.50
N MET A 402 13.60 8.56 -2.36
CA MET A 402 14.61 9.59 -2.15
C MET A 402 15.50 9.18 -0.99
N ASP A 403 16.82 9.34 -1.16
CA ASP A 403 17.67 9.48 0.01
C ASP A 403 17.13 10.71 0.72
N VAL A 404 16.36 10.50 1.78
CA VAL A 404 16.34 11.49 2.84
C VAL A 404 17.81 11.59 3.16
N ALA A 405 18.47 12.69 2.74
CA ALA A 405 19.71 13.07 3.38
C ALA A 405 19.46 12.83 4.86
N PRO A 406 20.37 12.23 5.64
CA PRO A 406 20.19 12.31 7.06
C PRO A 406 20.13 13.82 7.32
N GLU A 407 18.91 14.38 7.42
CA GLU A 407 18.62 15.40 8.39
C GLU A 407 19.38 14.87 9.57
N VAL A 408 20.41 15.60 10.00
CA VAL A 408 21.17 15.25 11.19
C VAL A 408 20.11 14.80 12.16
N GLY A 409 20.03 13.47 12.38
CA GLY A 409 18.85 12.88 13.00
C GLY A 409 18.64 13.72 14.22
N SER A 410 17.44 14.29 14.38
CA SER A 410 17.15 15.05 15.58
C SER A 410 17.69 14.20 16.72
N ALA A 411 18.54 14.74 17.61
CA ALA A 411 19.47 13.88 18.37
C ALA A 411 18.76 12.84 19.28
N TRP A 412 17.44 12.91 19.31
CA TRP A 412 16.48 12.07 19.99
C TRP A 412 15.75 11.01 19.11
N ASP A 413 15.85 11.06 17.78
CA ASP A 413 15.60 9.93 16.86
C ASP A 413 16.91 9.17 16.71
N VAL A 414 17.13 8.23 17.62
CA VAL A 414 18.42 7.56 17.80
C VAL A 414 18.57 6.33 16.90
N ASN A 415 17.46 5.82 16.35
CA ASN A 415 17.46 4.72 15.39
C ASN A 415 17.47 5.21 13.93
N GLY A 416 17.17 6.50 13.69
CA GLY A 416 17.19 7.14 12.39
C GLY A 416 16.01 6.76 11.50
N ASP A 417 14.88 6.35 12.09
CA ASP A 417 13.69 5.91 11.36
C ASP A 417 12.72 7.06 11.01
N GLY A 418 13.06 8.29 11.42
CA GLY A 418 12.28 9.49 11.13
C GLY A 418 11.15 9.75 12.12
N THR A 419 10.98 8.90 13.14
CA THR A 419 10.00 9.05 14.21
C THR A 419 10.65 8.86 15.58
N VAL A 420 10.19 9.61 16.58
CA VAL A 420 10.69 9.47 17.96
C VAL A 420 9.69 8.65 18.73
N ASP A 421 9.93 7.34 18.82
CA ASP A 421 8.97 6.39 19.37
C ASP A 421 9.58 5.49 20.47
N ILE A 422 8.92 4.36 20.74
CA ILE A 422 9.38 3.44 21.78
C ILE A 422 10.69 2.75 21.41
N ILE A 423 11.00 2.62 20.13
CA ILE A 423 12.22 2.02 19.61
C ILE A 423 13.41 2.91 19.94
N ASP A 424 13.29 4.24 19.87
CA ASP A 424 14.34 5.18 20.29
C ASP A 424 14.67 5.08 21.77
N LEU A 425 13.62 4.98 22.60
CA LEU A 425 13.79 4.75 24.03
C LEU A 425 14.46 3.40 24.33
N VAL A 426 14.16 2.38 23.52
CA VAL A 426 14.78 1.06 23.64
C VAL A 426 16.25 1.10 23.23
N VAL A 427 16.61 1.82 22.17
CA VAL A 427 18.00 2.00 21.71
C VAL A 427 18.84 2.69 22.79
N VAL A 428 18.37 3.80 23.37
CA VAL A 428 19.09 4.46 24.48
C VAL A 428 19.18 3.56 25.72
N ALA A 429 18.08 2.90 26.09
CA ALA A 429 18.08 1.99 27.24
C ALA A 429 19.01 0.79 27.05
N SER A 430 19.22 0.34 25.81
CA SER A 430 20.09 -0.79 25.48
C SER A 430 21.58 -0.46 25.57
N ALA A 431 21.96 0.80 25.30
CA ALA A 431 23.34 1.27 25.32
C ALA A 431 23.74 1.88 26.67
N PHE A 432 22.86 1.78 27.68
CA PHE A 432 23.01 2.46 28.96
C PHE A 432 24.27 2.07 29.73
N GLY A 433 25.10 3.06 30.08
CA GLY A 433 26.38 2.87 30.75
C GLY A 433 27.57 2.65 29.81
N GLU A 434 27.37 2.70 28.49
CA GLU A 434 28.44 2.73 27.50
C GLU A 434 29.11 4.12 27.45
N SER A 435 30.38 4.16 27.04
CA SER A 435 31.17 5.40 26.90
C SER A 435 32.12 5.30 25.70
N GLY A 436 32.19 6.34 24.87
CA GLY A 436 32.92 6.32 23.59
C GLY A 436 32.43 7.40 22.62
N GLU A 437 33.04 7.47 21.44
CA GLU A 437 32.58 8.35 20.36
C GLU A 437 31.53 7.62 19.49
N ASN A 438 30.49 8.33 19.05
CA ASN A 438 29.43 7.84 18.16
C ASN A 438 28.62 6.63 18.70
N LEU A 439 28.19 6.70 19.97
CA LEU A 439 27.33 5.67 20.55
C LEU A 439 25.87 5.87 20.09
N ALA A 440 25.21 4.77 19.70
CA ALA A 440 23.83 4.80 19.21
C ALA A 440 22.80 5.29 20.25
N GLY A 441 23.14 5.33 21.54
CA GLY A 441 22.26 5.83 22.60
C GLY A 441 22.65 7.19 23.18
N ASP A 442 23.71 7.84 22.67
CA ASP A 442 24.23 9.12 23.21
C ASP A 442 23.51 10.30 22.53
N ALA A 443 22.26 10.52 22.95
CA ALA A 443 21.37 11.52 22.37
C ALA A 443 21.85 12.97 22.61
N ASN A 444 22.69 13.22 23.61
CA ASN A 444 23.18 14.56 23.91
C ASN A 444 24.63 14.84 23.41
N GLY A 445 25.33 13.80 22.95
CA GLY A 445 26.68 13.87 22.37
C GLY A 445 27.79 14.13 23.37
N ASP A 446 27.61 13.77 24.64
CA ASP A 446 28.60 14.00 25.72
C ASP A 446 29.62 12.85 25.88
N GLY A 447 29.46 11.78 25.12
CA GLY A 447 30.36 10.62 25.10
C GLY A 447 29.99 9.53 26.11
N GLY A 448 28.82 9.59 26.76
CA GLY A 448 28.31 8.53 27.62
C GLY A 448 26.79 8.39 27.60
N VAL A 449 26.28 7.16 27.45
CA VAL A 449 24.84 6.89 27.43
C VAL A 449 24.29 6.80 28.85
N THR A 450 23.48 7.78 29.25
CA THR A 450 22.99 7.96 30.60
C THR A 450 21.47 8.17 30.65
N ILE A 451 20.93 8.41 31.85
CA ILE A 451 19.51 8.73 32.03
C ILE A 451 19.14 10.07 31.37
N VAL A 452 20.13 10.94 31.15
CA VAL A 452 19.92 12.23 30.50
C VAL A 452 19.52 12.02 29.04
N ASP A 453 20.14 11.07 28.36
CA ASP A 453 19.84 10.70 26.97
C ASP A 453 18.45 10.09 26.83
N LEU A 454 18.06 9.23 27.79
CA LEU A 454 16.74 8.60 27.78
C LEU A 454 15.63 9.64 28.03
N VAL A 455 15.87 10.57 28.95
CA VAL A 455 14.93 11.67 29.24
C VAL A 455 14.85 12.64 28.06
N LEU A 456 15.96 12.88 27.37
CA LEU A 456 16.00 13.70 26.17
C LEU A 456 15.15 13.08 25.07
N VAL A 457 15.34 11.80 24.73
CA VAL A 457 14.48 11.06 23.77
C VAL A 457 13.02 11.07 24.21
N ALA A 458 12.73 10.77 25.48
CA ALA A 458 11.36 10.73 25.99
C ALA A 458 10.66 12.11 25.93
N SER A 459 11.42 13.20 26.00
CA SER A 459 10.87 14.57 25.93
C SER A 459 10.41 14.97 24.53
N HIS A 460 10.85 14.22 23.51
CA HIS A 460 10.52 14.41 22.10
C HIS A 460 9.64 13.27 21.54
N PHE A 461 9.13 12.38 22.41
CA PHE A 461 8.31 11.24 22.01
C PHE A 461 7.05 11.66 21.22
N GLY A 462 6.90 11.10 20.02
CA GLY A 462 5.85 11.41 19.07
C GLY A 462 6.20 12.52 18.07
N GLU A 463 7.42 13.05 18.09
CA GLU A 463 7.92 13.89 16.99
C GLU A 463 8.26 13.00 15.78
N ALA A 464 8.00 13.49 14.58
CA ALA A 464 8.37 12.84 13.34
C ALA A 464 8.97 13.91 12.41
N SER A 465 10.08 13.60 11.74
CA SER A 465 10.65 14.50 10.75
C SER A 465 9.84 14.38 9.45
N GLY A 466 9.01 15.40 9.20
CA GLY A 466 8.25 15.53 7.96
C GLY A 466 6.81 14.98 8.03
N ALA A 467 5.86 15.90 7.83
CA ALA A 467 4.41 15.69 7.69
C ALA A 467 3.59 15.31 8.94
N VAL A 468 2.38 15.86 8.94
CA VAL A 468 1.30 15.94 9.94
C VAL A 468 1.20 14.74 10.89
N ALA A 469 1.36 15.03 12.19
CA ALA A 469 1.20 14.10 13.30
C ALA A 469 -0.04 13.17 13.16
N ALA A 470 0.21 11.86 13.08
CA ALA A 470 -0.77 10.87 13.47
C ALA A 470 -1.21 11.14 14.92
N ALA A 471 -2.53 11.14 15.18
CA ALA A 471 -3.03 11.30 16.53
C ALA A 471 -2.42 10.21 17.45
N PRO A 472 -1.94 10.58 18.65
CA PRO A 472 -1.13 9.70 19.49
C PRO A 472 -1.91 8.44 19.90
N ARG A 473 -1.35 7.25 19.68
CA ARG A 473 -1.83 6.03 20.31
C ARG A 473 -1.42 6.03 21.78
N LEU A 474 -2.39 6.24 22.68
CA LEU A 474 -2.17 6.08 24.12
C LEU A 474 -1.67 4.65 24.42
N PRO A 475 -0.71 4.48 25.34
CA PRO A 475 -0.26 3.16 25.78
C PRO A 475 -1.43 2.35 26.35
N ARG A 476 -1.51 1.07 25.96
CA ARG A 476 -2.66 0.20 26.19
C ARG A 476 -2.57 -0.48 27.56
N ALA A 477 -3.69 -1.01 28.04
CA ALA A 477 -3.74 -1.81 29.26
C ALA A 477 -2.91 -3.11 29.09
N GLY A 478 -1.66 -3.08 29.55
CA GLY A 478 -0.68 -4.16 29.41
C GLY A 478 0.75 -3.78 29.81
N ASP A 479 1.12 -2.50 29.63
CA ASP A 479 2.52 -2.04 29.77
C ASP A 479 2.94 -1.64 31.20
N SER A 480 2.08 -1.91 32.19
CA SER A 480 2.26 -1.42 33.57
C SER A 480 3.46 -2.02 34.33
N GLY A 481 3.97 -3.18 33.90
CA GLY A 481 5.11 -3.84 34.53
C GLY A 481 6.42 -3.09 34.25
N ILE A 482 6.59 -2.65 33.01
CA ILE A 482 7.80 -1.96 32.53
C ILE A 482 7.88 -0.54 33.11
N ILE A 483 6.75 0.17 33.13
CA ILE A 483 6.67 1.53 33.71
C ILE A 483 6.95 1.54 35.23
N LYS A 484 6.60 0.47 35.96
CA LYS A 484 6.94 0.33 37.40
C LYS A 484 8.43 0.11 37.63
N GLU A 485 9.07 -0.66 36.77
CA GLU A 485 10.52 -0.88 36.80
C GLU A 485 11.25 0.46 36.58
N TRP A 486 10.81 1.23 35.59
CA TRP A 486 11.35 2.57 35.28
C TRP A 486 11.17 3.57 36.42
N LEU A 487 9.98 3.64 37.03
CA LEU A 487 9.75 4.49 38.20
C LEU A 487 10.62 4.09 39.40
N THR A 488 10.90 2.80 39.56
CA THR A 488 11.78 2.30 40.63
C THR A 488 13.23 2.73 40.41
N GLN A 489 13.69 2.75 39.16
CA GLN A 489 15.04 3.18 38.81
C GLN A 489 15.17 4.71 38.83
N ALA A 490 14.18 5.45 38.32
CA ALA A 490 14.14 6.91 38.39
C ALA A 490 14.17 7.41 39.85
N ARG A 491 13.42 6.79 40.76
CA ARG A 491 13.48 7.17 42.19
C ARG A 491 14.85 6.95 42.86
N ARG A 492 15.70 6.08 42.29
CA ARG A 492 17.05 5.83 42.80
C ARG A 492 18.10 6.77 42.22
N ALA A 493 17.82 7.33 41.05
CA ALA A 493 18.70 8.25 40.33
C ALA A 493 18.32 9.72 40.54
N ASP A 494 17.40 10.02 41.47
CA ASP A 494 16.93 11.37 41.79
C ASP A 494 18.08 12.32 42.11
N ASP A 495 18.23 13.34 41.27
CA ASP A 495 19.26 14.38 41.36
C ASP A 495 18.78 15.64 42.11
N GLY A 496 17.50 15.67 42.52
CA GLY A 496 16.90 16.77 43.29
C GLY A 496 16.50 18.00 42.47
N SER A 497 16.57 17.97 41.14
CA SER A 497 16.18 19.09 40.28
C SER A 497 14.66 19.14 40.02
N GLU A 498 14.14 20.34 39.78
CA GLU A 498 12.71 20.57 39.51
C GLU A 498 12.24 19.92 38.19
N ALA A 499 13.14 19.84 37.20
CA ALA A 499 12.90 19.13 35.95
C ALA A 499 12.85 17.60 36.12
N TYR A 500 13.74 17.03 36.95
CA TYR A 500 13.70 15.61 37.31
C TYR A 500 12.41 15.23 38.03
N GLY A 501 11.99 16.07 38.99
CA GLY A 501 10.72 15.91 39.70
C GLY A 501 9.49 15.99 38.80
N ALA A 502 9.50 16.85 37.77
CA ALA A 502 8.43 16.96 36.79
C ALA A 502 8.36 15.73 35.87
N GLY A 503 9.50 15.17 35.45
CA GLY A 503 9.56 13.93 34.65
C GLY A 503 9.05 12.70 35.40
N VAL A 504 9.42 12.55 36.68
CA VAL A 504 8.89 11.48 37.55
C VAL A 504 7.36 11.62 37.72
N ALA A 505 6.84 12.84 37.87
CA ALA A 505 5.40 13.08 38.01
C ALA A 505 4.58 12.71 36.75
N VAL A 506 5.16 12.83 35.55
CA VAL A 506 4.54 12.40 34.29
C VAL A 506 4.45 10.87 34.23
N LEU A 507 5.53 10.16 34.56
CA LEU A 507 5.55 8.69 34.63
C LEU A 507 4.58 8.15 35.71
N GLU A 508 4.48 8.83 36.85
CA GLU A 508 3.50 8.49 37.89
C GLU A 508 2.05 8.71 37.44
N ARG A 509 1.80 9.79 36.68
CA ARG A 509 0.47 10.09 36.15
C ARG A 509 0.05 9.08 35.08
N LEU A 510 0.97 8.68 34.22
CA LEU A 510 0.79 7.61 33.24
C LEU A 510 0.51 6.26 33.92
N LEU A 511 1.28 5.89 34.95
CA LEU A 511 1.04 4.66 35.72
C LEU A 511 -0.30 4.68 36.46
N SER A 512 -0.70 5.84 37.01
CA SER A 512 -1.97 6.00 37.74
C SER A 512 -3.21 5.98 36.83
N GLY A 513 -3.04 6.27 35.55
CA GLY A 513 -4.10 6.26 34.54
C GLY A 513 -4.31 4.90 33.85
N MET A 514 -3.42 3.92 34.08
CA MET A 514 -3.45 2.61 33.43
C MET A 514 -4.18 1.55 34.26
N PRO A 515 -5.12 0.78 33.69
CA PRO A 515 -5.59 -0.46 34.28
C PRO A 515 -4.45 -1.49 34.30
N ALA A 516 -4.26 -2.22 35.40
CA ALA A 516 -3.28 -3.31 35.43
C ALA A 516 -3.67 -4.39 34.40
N GLY A 517 -2.77 -4.70 33.46
CA GLY A 517 -2.90 -5.84 32.56
C GLY A 517 -2.95 -7.15 33.36
N ALA A 518 -3.64 -8.15 32.82
CA ALA A 518 -3.73 -9.48 33.43
C ALA A 518 -3.41 -10.54 32.39
N THR A 519 -2.58 -11.52 32.76
CA THR A 519 -2.42 -12.75 31.96
C THR A 519 -3.76 -13.46 31.93
N ARG A 520 -4.33 -13.63 30.74
CA ARG A 520 -5.66 -14.22 30.58
C ARG A 520 -5.74 -15.16 29.38
N LEU A 521 -6.45 -16.26 29.58
CA LEU A 521 -6.95 -17.10 28.51
C LEU A 521 -8.25 -16.47 27.99
N LEU A 522 -8.43 -16.41 26.68
CA LEU A 522 -9.59 -15.80 26.04
C LEU A 522 -10.49 -16.87 25.39
N PRO A 523 -11.75 -16.54 25.04
CA PRO A 523 -12.65 -17.46 24.36
C PRO A 523 -12.06 -17.92 23.02
N ASN A 524 -12.15 -19.22 22.74
CA ASN A 524 -11.74 -19.77 21.45
C ASN A 524 -12.72 -19.38 20.33
N TYR A 525 -12.23 -19.31 19.11
CA TYR A 525 -13.05 -19.06 17.92
C TYR A 525 -12.66 -20.02 16.78
N PRO A 526 -13.62 -20.56 16.02
CA PRO A 526 -15.06 -20.60 16.33
C PRO A 526 -15.36 -21.39 17.64
N ASN A 527 -16.54 -21.20 18.25
CA ASN A 527 -17.03 -22.01 19.38
C ASN A 527 -18.58 -22.04 19.39
N PRO A 528 -19.25 -23.19 19.15
CA PRO A 528 -18.67 -24.51 18.87
C PRO A 528 -17.84 -24.54 17.58
N PHE A 529 -16.89 -25.47 17.49
CA PHE A 529 -16.02 -25.61 16.32
C PHE A 529 -16.08 -26.99 15.68
N ASN A 530 -15.71 -27.05 14.40
CA ASN A 530 -15.61 -28.27 13.59
C ASN A 530 -14.73 -28.03 12.34
N PRO A 531 -13.58 -28.72 12.16
CA PRO A 531 -12.86 -29.53 13.14
C PRO A 531 -11.88 -28.72 14.00
N GLU A 532 -11.58 -27.45 13.68
CA GLU A 532 -10.48 -26.69 14.29
C GLU A 532 -10.89 -25.36 14.94
N THR A 533 -10.06 -24.87 15.86
CA THR A 533 -10.27 -23.60 16.57
C THR A 533 -8.96 -22.94 17.00
N TRP A 534 -9.00 -21.62 17.15
CA TRP A 534 -7.93 -20.81 17.72
C TRP A 534 -8.29 -20.36 19.13
N VAL A 535 -7.33 -20.46 20.05
CA VAL A 535 -7.47 -20.12 21.46
C VAL A 535 -6.59 -18.90 21.77
N PRO A 536 -7.15 -17.69 21.74
CA PRO A 536 -6.40 -16.47 22.01
C PRO A 536 -6.03 -16.36 23.50
N PHE A 537 -4.93 -15.65 23.79
CA PHE A 537 -4.48 -15.38 25.15
C PHE A 537 -3.69 -14.07 25.23
N GLU A 538 -3.47 -13.61 26.45
CA GLU A 538 -2.65 -12.43 26.76
C GLU A 538 -1.69 -12.76 27.90
N LEU A 539 -0.50 -12.17 27.85
CA LEU A 539 0.53 -12.30 28.86
C LEU A 539 0.87 -10.92 29.44
N ASN A 540 0.75 -10.78 30.76
CA ASN A 540 1.19 -9.58 31.49
C ASN A 540 2.71 -9.55 31.72
N GLU A 541 3.35 -10.71 31.68
CA GLU A 541 4.79 -10.89 31.88
C GLU A 541 5.28 -12.07 31.02
N SER A 542 6.57 -12.08 30.69
CA SER A 542 7.14 -13.15 29.88
C SER A 542 7.03 -14.50 30.59
N ALA A 543 6.64 -15.53 29.85
CA ALA A 543 6.45 -16.86 30.42
C ALA A 543 6.65 -17.98 29.39
N GLU A 544 7.00 -19.17 29.85
CA GLU A 544 6.77 -20.39 29.07
C GLU A 544 5.28 -20.71 29.03
N VAL A 545 4.74 -20.83 27.82
CA VAL A 545 3.31 -21.04 27.57
C VAL A 545 3.05 -22.49 27.17
N THR A 546 2.19 -23.15 27.93
CA THR A 546 1.67 -24.49 27.59
C THR A 546 0.16 -24.47 27.59
N PHE A 547 -0.43 -25.03 26.54
CA PHE A 547 -1.84 -25.35 26.46
C PHE A 547 -2.07 -26.85 26.66
N THR A 548 -3.11 -27.21 27.41
CA THR A 548 -3.51 -28.62 27.59
C THR A 548 -5.01 -28.75 27.42
N ILE A 549 -5.44 -29.63 26.52
CA ILE A 549 -6.83 -29.96 26.28
C ILE A 549 -7.22 -31.15 27.17
N TYR A 550 -8.34 -31.05 27.86
CA TYR A 550 -8.91 -32.09 28.72
C TYR A 550 -10.31 -32.50 28.25
N ASP A 551 -10.64 -33.77 28.42
CA ASP A 551 -12.01 -34.26 28.28
C ASP A 551 -12.89 -33.86 29.48
N ALA A 552 -14.19 -34.20 29.43
CA ALA A 552 -15.13 -33.89 30.51
C ALA A 552 -14.83 -34.61 31.85
N LEU A 553 -13.97 -35.65 31.84
CA LEU A 553 -13.52 -36.37 33.04
C LEU A 553 -12.17 -35.84 33.57
N GLY A 554 -11.55 -34.89 32.86
CA GLY A 554 -10.25 -34.32 33.22
C GLY A 554 -9.05 -35.10 32.69
N HIS A 555 -9.23 -36.08 31.81
CA HIS A 555 -8.11 -36.74 31.14
C HIS A 555 -7.52 -35.83 30.07
N VAL A 556 -6.19 -35.85 29.93
CA VAL A 556 -5.49 -35.10 28.89
C VAL A 556 -5.80 -35.71 27.52
N VAL A 557 -6.26 -34.87 26.61
CA VAL A 557 -6.58 -35.20 25.22
C VAL A 557 -5.44 -34.78 24.30
N ARG A 558 -4.87 -33.58 24.53
CA ARG A 558 -3.75 -33.04 23.77
C ARG A 558 -2.93 -32.05 24.59
N ARG A 559 -1.61 -32.04 24.40
CA ARG A 559 -0.71 -31.00 24.93
C ARG A 559 -0.06 -30.21 23.80
N MET A 560 -0.03 -28.90 23.92
CA MET A 560 0.55 -27.99 22.92
C MET A 560 1.54 -27.05 23.61
N GLU A 561 2.80 -27.13 23.25
CA GLU A 561 3.88 -26.34 23.85
C GLU A 561 4.23 -25.19 22.92
N LEU A 562 3.82 -23.97 23.30
CA LEU A 562 4.11 -22.76 22.52
C LEU A 562 5.49 -22.18 22.87
N GLY A 563 6.15 -22.69 23.92
CA GLY A 563 7.48 -22.24 24.34
C GLY A 563 7.45 -20.88 25.03
N TYR A 564 8.62 -20.24 25.11
CA TYR A 564 8.77 -18.92 25.71
C TYR A 564 8.07 -17.85 24.87
N ARG A 565 7.32 -16.98 25.55
CA ARG A 565 6.57 -15.88 24.95
C ARG A 565 6.78 -14.61 25.78
N ALA A 566 7.02 -13.49 25.09
CA ALA A 566 7.13 -12.16 25.69
C ALA A 566 5.75 -11.67 26.19
N PRO A 567 5.67 -10.61 27.02
CA PRO A 567 4.40 -9.99 27.36
C PRO A 567 3.73 -9.49 26.07
N GLY A 568 2.41 -9.64 25.95
CA GLY A 568 1.73 -9.25 24.72
C GLY A 568 0.38 -9.92 24.49
N VAL A 569 -0.19 -9.60 23.33
CA VAL A 569 -1.55 -9.98 22.91
C VAL A 569 -1.48 -10.98 21.75
N TYR A 570 -2.01 -12.18 21.96
CA TYR A 570 -1.95 -13.31 21.03
C TYR A 570 -3.35 -13.63 20.50
N HIS A 571 -3.94 -12.69 19.77
CA HIS A 571 -5.33 -12.80 19.28
C HIS A 571 -5.44 -13.33 17.84
N ALA A 572 -4.55 -12.91 16.93
CA ALA A 572 -4.59 -13.30 15.53
C ALA A 572 -4.29 -14.79 15.34
N THR A 573 -4.84 -15.40 14.28
CA THR A 573 -4.74 -16.85 13.98
C THR A 573 -3.30 -17.34 13.86
N ASN A 574 -2.39 -16.51 13.36
CA ASN A 574 -0.95 -16.80 13.26
C ASN A 574 -0.19 -16.73 14.62
N ARG A 575 -0.84 -16.23 15.68
CA ARG A 575 -0.23 -16.06 17.02
C ARG A 575 -0.97 -16.79 18.14
N ALA A 576 -2.27 -17.05 17.98
CA ALA A 576 -3.10 -17.78 18.93
C ALA A 576 -2.73 -19.28 18.97
N ALA A 577 -3.15 -19.99 20.02
CA ALA A 577 -2.94 -21.44 20.08
C ALA A 577 -3.95 -22.15 19.15
N HIS A 578 -3.47 -22.95 18.21
CA HIS A 578 -4.32 -23.68 17.26
C HIS A 578 -4.58 -25.12 17.72
N TRP A 579 -5.86 -25.55 17.71
CA TRP A 579 -6.24 -26.95 17.92
C TRP A 579 -7.12 -27.45 16.78
N ASP A 580 -6.65 -28.50 16.11
CA ASP A 580 -7.27 -29.17 14.96
C ASP A 580 -8.37 -30.19 15.30
N GLY A 581 -8.80 -30.26 16.57
CA GLY A 581 -9.79 -31.23 17.04
C GLY A 581 -9.29 -32.67 17.15
N ARG A 582 -7.98 -32.91 17.18
CA ARG A 582 -7.36 -34.25 17.32
C ARG A 582 -6.70 -34.46 18.69
N ASN A 583 -6.64 -35.72 19.13
CA ASN A 583 -5.89 -36.14 20.31
C ASN A 583 -4.39 -36.32 20.00
N ASP A 584 -3.56 -36.65 21.01
CA ASP A 584 -2.11 -36.88 20.83
C ASP A 584 -1.76 -38.05 19.90
N HIS A 585 -2.72 -38.92 19.55
CA HIS A 585 -2.54 -40.01 18.58
C HIS A 585 -2.98 -39.61 17.15
N GLY A 586 -3.38 -38.35 16.94
CA GLY A 586 -3.89 -37.84 15.67
C GLY A 586 -5.34 -38.24 15.35
N GLU A 587 -6.02 -38.91 16.27
CA GLU A 587 -7.41 -39.32 16.10
C GLU A 587 -8.35 -38.15 16.41
N GLU A 588 -9.41 -38.00 15.63
CA GLU A 588 -10.39 -36.96 15.88
C GLU A 588 -11.20 -37.23 17.14
N VAL A 589 -11.45 -36.18 17.92
CA VAL A 589 -12.24 -36.29 19.14
C VAL A 589 -13.74 -36.32 18.82
N ALA A 590 -14.57 -36.87 19.71
CA ALA A 590 -16.02 -36.89 19.53
C ALA A 590 -16.67 -35.52 19.81
N SER A 591 -17.84 -35.24 19.22
CA SER A 591 -18.66 -34.09 19.60
C SER A 591 -18.92 -34.08 21.10
N GLY A 592 -18.69 -32.95 21.75
CA GLY A 592 -18.72 -32.90 23.20
C GLY A 592 -18.07 -31.65 23.78
N THR A 593 -18.09 -31.58 25.11
CA THR A 593 -17.45 -30.51 25.88
C THR A 593 -16.04 -30.92 26.25
N TYR A 594 -15.08 -30.03 25.97
CA TYR A 594 -13.68 -30.14 26.35
C TYR A 594 -13.27 -28.89 27.16
N PHE A 595 -12.09 -28.94 27.76
CA PHE A 595 -11.52 -27.82 28.49
C PHE A 595 -10.10 -27.54 28.01
N VAL A 596 -9.82 -26.28 27.68
CA VAL A 596 -8.45 -25.83 27.37
C VAL A 596 -7.87 -25.12 28.59
N GLY A 597 -6.75 -25.63 29.07
CA GLY A 597 -5.98 -25.04 30.17
C GLY A 597 -4.75 -24.31 29.64
N LEU A 598 -4.58 -23.05 30.03
CA LEU A 598 -3.37 -22.24 29.84
C LEU A 598 -2.51 -22.33 31.10
N ARG A 599 -1.21 -22.57 30.92
CA ARG A 599 -0.19 -22.35 31.94
C ARG A 599 0.84 -21.35 31.39
N ALA A 600 1.00 -20.24 32.10
CA ALA A 600 2.00 -19.20 31.82
C ALA A 600 2.62 -18.76 33.15
N GLY A 601 3.83 -19.24 33.44
CA GLY A 601 4.46 -19.05 34.76
C GLY A 601 3.63 -19.68 35.89
N ASP A 602 3.24 -18.86 36.87
CA ASP A 602 2.36 -19.24 37.98
C ASP A 602 0.86 -19.14 37.63
N VAL A 603 0.52 -18.49 36.52
CA VAL A 603 -0.87 -18.29 36.10
C VAL A 603 -1.41 -19.56 35.45
N ARG A 604 -2.58 -19.99 35.93
CA ARG A 604 -3.35 -21.11 35.40
C ARG A 604 -4.77 -20.69 35.14
N GLU A 605 -5.16 -20.76 33.88
CA GLU A 605 -6.51 -20.43 33.41
C GLU A 605 -7.10 -21.64 32.72
N THR A 606 -8.41 -21.80 32.75
CA THR A 606 -9.07 -22.90 32.05
C THR A 606 -10.41 -22.44 31.49
N ARG A 607 -10.67 -22.79 30.24
CA ARG A 607 -11.92 -22.45 29.55
C ARG A 607 -12.58 -23.67 28.95
N ARG A 608 -13.91 -23.64 28.94
CA ARG A 608 -14.74 -24.63 28.27
C ARG A 608 -14.78 -24.34 26.76
N ILE A 609 -14.58 -25.37 25.96
CA ILE A 609 -14.69 -25.34 24.50
C ILE A 609 -15.63 -26.47 24.04
N VAL A 610 -16.33 -26.27 22.93
CA VAL A 610 -17.35 -27.21 22.45
C VAL A 610 -17.01 -27.67 21.03
N VAL A 611 -16.89 -28.98 20.84
CA VAL A 611 -16.78 -29.62 19.53
C VAL A 611 -18.17 -30.03 19.06
N MET A 612 -18.55 -29.64 17.84
CA MET A 612 -19.84 -30.01 17.24
C MET A 612 -19.66 -30.51 15.81
N LYS A 613 -19.57 -31.83 15.65
CA LYS A 613 -19.56 -32.51 14.34
C LYS A 613 -20.94 -32.70 13.75
#